data_AF-A0A8J2P2P4-F1
#
_entry.id   AF-A0A8J2P2P4-F1
#
_cell.length_a   1.000
_cell.length_b   1.000
_cell.length_c   1.000
_cell.angle_alpha   90.00
_cell.angle_beta   90.00
_cell.angle_gamma   90.00
#
_symmetry.space_group_name_H-M   'P 1'
#
loop_
_entity.id
_entity.type
_entity.pdbx_description
1 polymer ?
#
loop_
_entity_poly.entity_id
_entity_poly.type
_entity_poly.pdbx_seq_one_letter_code
_entity_poly.pdbx_strand_id
1 'polypeptide(L)'
;NCQRVKCPKLENCPPDSYRLPSVHQANGCCPIVEKCQCNPGLRCPLPQCPPGWVQTVVVNSTRLPGGCCPIVECEPAPQMCSSEDGHNLLPVVLLALLPMSGLKTPEDRRIVRRL
;
A
#
# COMPACT_ATOMS: atom_id res chain seq x y z
N ASN A 1 -0.29 -49.88 7.12
CA ASN A 1 -0.61 -50.12 5.69
C ASN A 1 -1.70 -49.14 5.27
N CYS A 2 -1.43 -48.24 4.31
CA CYS A 2 -2.37 -47.21 3.84
C CYS A 2 -3.21 -47.63 2.63
N GLN A 3 -3.05 -48.85 2.12
CA GLN A 3 -3.66 -49.32 0.87
C GLN A 3 -5.20 -49.36 0.85
N ARG A 4 -5.87 -49.35 2.01
CA ARG A 4 -7.35 -49.33 2.10
C ARG A 4 -7.93 -47.98 2.51
N VAL A 5 -7.08 -46.97 2.73
CA VAL A 5 -7.53 -45.64 3.18
C VAL A 5 -7.94 -44.83 1.95
N LYS A 6 -9.19 -44.36 1.94
CA LYS A 6 -9.66 -43.36 0.97
C LYS A 6 -9.54 -41.98 1.61
N CYS A 7 -8.67 -41.14 1.07
CA CYS A 7 -8.52 -39.77 1.54
C CYS A 7 -9.67 -38.87 1.06
N PRO A 8 -10.03 -37.83 1.83
CA PRO A 8 -11.04 -36.88 1.41
C PRO A 8 -10.60 -36.16 0.13
N LYS A 9 -11.58 -35.83 -0.74
CA LYS A 9 -11.32 -34.95 -1.88
C LYS A 9 -11.01 -33.55 -1.37
N LEU A 10 -9.92 -32.98 -1.88
CA LEU A 10 -9.57 -31.58 -1.62
C LEU A 10 -10.48 -30.66 -2.42
N GLU A 11 -11.07 -29.68 -1.74
CA GLU A 11 -11.70 -28.52 -2.37
C GLU A 11 -10.67 -27.66 -3.11
N ASN A 12 -11.05 -27.09 -4.25
CA ASN A 12 -10.20 -26.18 -5.01
C ASN A 12 -10.14 -24.80 -4.38
N CYS A 13 -8.96 -24.16 -4.44
CA CYS A 13 -8.82 -22.79 -3.98
C CYS A 13 -9.57 -21.82 -4.90
N PRO A 14 -10.07 -20.69 -4.35
CA PRO A 14 -10.62 -19.62 -5.17
C PRO A 14 -9.55 -19.04 -6.12
N PRO A 15 -9.95 -18.37 -7.21
CA PRO A 15 -9.05 -17.97 -8.30
C PRO A 15 -8.01 -16.91 -7.89
N ASP A 16 -8.26 -16.15 -6.82
CA ASP A 16 -7.35 -15.16 -6.25
C ASP A 16 -6.27 -15.80 -5.34
N SER A 17 -6.32 -17.11 -5.18
CA SER A 17 -5.56 -17.87 -4.21
C SER A 17 -4.88 -19.07 -4.85
N TYR A 18 -3.84 -19.56 -4.18
CA TYR A 18 -3.13 -20.77 -4.56
C TYR A 18 -3.10 -21.75 -3.40
N ARG A 19 -2.94 -23.03 -3.74
CA ARG A 19 -2.83 -24.11 -2.76
C ARG A 19 -1.39 -24.19 -2.26
N LEU A 20 -1.22 -24.18 -0.94
CA LEU A 20 0.07 -24.44 -0.31
C LEU A 20 0.44 -25.93 -0.45
N PRO A 21 1.75 -26.26 -0.45
CA PRO A 21 2.18 -27.65 -0.51
C PRO A 21 1.61 -28.45 0.67
N SER A 22 1.06 -29.62 0.35
CA SER A 22 0.49 -30.50 1.36
C SER A 22 1.59 -31.11 2.22
N VAL A 23 1.41 -31.12 3.54
CA VAL A 23 2.32 -31.78 4.48
C VAL A 23 1.71 -33.11 4.89
N HIS A 24 2.51 -34.18 4.87
CA HIS A 24 2.06 -35.45 5.43
C HIS A 24 2.40 -35.50 6.91
N GLN A 25 1.41 -35.83 7.74
CA GLN A 25 1.67 -36.17 9.14
C GLN A 25 2.56 -37.42 9.17
N ALA A 26 3.54 -37.50 10.08
CA ALA A 26 4.56 -38.55 10.13
C ALA A 26 3.99 -39.99 10.09
N ASN A 27 2.75 -40.20 10.59
CA ASN A 27 2.04 -41.48 10.57
C ASN A 27 0.68 -41.42 9.84
N GLY A 28 0.41 -40.35 9.09
CA GLY A 28 -0.84 -40.13 8.39
C GLY A 28 -0.84 -40.75 7.00
N CYS A 29 -1.87 -41.52 6.66
CA CYS A 29 -2.06 -42.06 5.31
C CYS A 29 -2.56 -41.01 4.29
N CYS A 30 -3.05 -39.87 4.78
CA CYS A 30 -3.58 -38.80 3.95
C CYS A 30 -2.76 -37.51 4.15
N PRO A 31 -2.58 -36.72 3.08
CA PRO A 31 -1.96 -35.40 3.21
C PRO A 31 -2.83 -34.52 4.10
N ILE A 32 -2.21 -33.83 5.05
CA ILE A 32 -2.83 -32.68 5.68
C ILE A 32 -2.70 -31.56 4.67
N VAL A 33 -3.86 -31.10 4.23
CA VAL A 33 -3.93 -30.00 3.28
C VAL A 33 -3.73 -28.72 4.07
N GLU A 34 -2.61 -28.05 3.81
CA GLU A 34 -2.42 -26.68 4.22
C GLU A 34 -3.46 -25.80 3.50
N LYS A 35 -3.89 -24.74 4.18
CA LYS A 35 -4.96 -23.84 3.73
C LYS A 35 -4.56 -23.13 2.43
N CYS A 36 -5.55 -22.66 1.66
CA CYS A 36 -5.29 -21.77 0.53
C CYS A 36 -4.69 -20.45 1.03
N GLN A 37 -3.84 -19.82 0.21
CA GLN A 37 -3.24 -18.52 0.50
C GLN A 37 -3.41 -17.58 -0.68
N CYS A 38 -3.54 -16.28 -0.39
CA CYS A 38 -3.60 -15.25 -1.42
C CYS A 38 -2.38 -15.30 -2.34
N ASN A 39 -2.61 -15.27 -3.65
CA ASN A 39 -1.53 -15.31 -4.64
C ASN A 39 -0.71 -14.01 -4.56
N PRO A 40 0.60 -14.07 -4.23
CA PRO A 40 1.44 -12.87 -4.14
C PRO A 40 1.64 -12.17 -5.49
N GLY A 41 1.48 -12.89 -6.60
CA GLY A 41 1.52 -12.33 -7.95
C GLY A 41 0.19 -11.75 -8.43
N LEU A 42 -0.86 -11.80 -7.62
CA LEU A 42 -2.18 -11.29 -8.00
C LEU A 42 -2.13 -9.77 -8.14
N ARG A 43 -2.48 -9.26 -9.32
CA ARG A 43 -2.67 -7.84 -9.57
C ARG A 43 -4.13 -7.51 -9.29
N CYS A 44 -4.39 -6.76 -8.21
CA CYS A 44 -5.74 -6.34 -7.91
C CYS A 44 -6.25 -5.38 -8.99
N PRO A 45 -7.50 -5.56 -9.45
CA PRO A 45 -8.09 -4.69 -10.45
C PRO A 45 -8.27 -3.28 -9.87
N LEU A 46 -7.78 -2.29 -10.58
CA LEU A 46 -8.03 -0.88 -10.31
C LEU A 46 -8.76 -0.29 -11.53
N PRO A 47 -10.03 0.10 -11.40
CA PRO A 47 -10.80 0.60 -12.54
C PRO A 47 -10.30 1.97 -12.99
N GLN A 48 -10.22 2.22 -14.29
CA GLN A 48 -9.94 3.58 -14.77
C GLN A 48 -11.22 4.43 -14.64
N CYS A 49 -11.14 5.50 -13.84
CA CYS A 49 -12.28 6.39 -13.63
C CYS A 49 -12.31 7.51 -14.69
N PRO A 50 -13.51 7.97 -15.08
CA PRO A 50 -13.66 9.11 -15.98
C PRO A 50 -13.19 10.42 -15.32
N PRO A 51 -12.99 11.50 -16.10
CA PRO A 51 -12.62 12.81 -15.57
C PRO A 51 -13.63 13.30 -14.52
N GLY A 52 -13.15 13.84 -13.41
CA GLY A 52 -13.98 14.30 -12.29
C GLY A 52 -14.45 13.19 -11.35
N TRP A 53 -13.97 11.96 -11.51
CA TRP A 53 -14.22 10.83 -10.62
C TRP A 53 -12.91 10.29 -10.05
N VAL A 54 -12.97 9.71 -8.86
CA VAL A 54 -11.84 9.13 -8.13
C VAL A 54 -12.12 7.68 -7.75
N GLN A 55 -11.05 6.89 -7.62
CA GLN A 55 -11.13 5.50 -7.17
C GLN A 55 -11.34 5.47 -5.65
N THR A 56 -12.42 4.85 -5.20
CA THR A 56 -12.72 4.63 -3.77
C THR A 56 -12.82 3.14 -3.47
N VAL A 57 -12.23 2.73 -2.34
CA VAL A 57 -12.38 1.37 -1.82
C VAL A 57 -13.75 1.22 -1.17
N VAL A 58 -14.65 0.46 -1.82
CA VAL A 58 -15.99 0.16 -1.28
C VAL A 58 -15.97 -1.04 -0.34
N VAL A 59 -15.08 -2.01 -0.59
CA VAL A 59 -14.87 -3.17 0.28
C VAL A 59 -13.38 -3.39 0.48
N ASN A 60 -12.96 -3.43 1.74
CA ASN A 60 -11.58 -3.75 2.09
C ASN A 60 -11.23 -5.20 1.80
N SER A 61 -9.97 -5.44 1.40
CA SER A 61 -9.44 -6.80 1.28
C SER A 61 -9.45 -7.50 2.64
N THR A 62 -9.92 -8.74 2.69
CA THR A 62 -9.84 -9.58 3.90
C THR A 62 -8.48 -10.23 4.07
N ARG A 63 -7.64 -10.23 3.02
CA ARG A 63 -6.36 -10.97 2.96
C ARG A 63 -6.52 -12.47 3.18
N LEU A 64 -7.75 -12.96 3.00
CA LEU A 64 -8.10 -14.37 3.05
C LEU A 64 -8.47 -14.85 1.64
N PRO A 65 -8.36 -16.16 1.37
CA PRO A 65 -8.77 -16.71 0.10
C PRO A 65 -10.21 -16.36 -0.27
N GLY A 66 -10.42 -15.83 -1.48
CA GLY A 66 -11.69 -15.31 -1.94
C GLY A 66 -11.92 -13.82 -1.67
N GLY A 67 -11.01 -13.16 -0.95
CA GLY A 67 -11.07 -11.73 -0.63
C GLY A 67 -9.68 -11.09 -0.58
N CYS A 68 -8.75 -11.59 -1.40
CA CYS A 68 -7.35 -11.13 -1.39
C CYS A 68 -7.20 -9.69 -1.88
N CYS A 69 -8.12 -9.22 -2.73
CA CYS A 69 -8.14 -7.86 -3.27
C CYS A 69 -9.31 -7.04 -2.70
N PRO A 70 -9.11 -5.73 -2.52
CA PRO A 70 -10.22 -4.82 -2.23
C PRO A 70 -11.10 -4.65 -3.47
N ILE A 71 -12.36 -4.30 -3.25
CA ILE A 71 -13.26 -3.86 -4.32
C ILE A 71 -13.16 -2.34 -4.38
N VAL A 72 -12.80 -1.85 -5.56
CA VAL A 72 -12.62 -0.42 -5.84
C VAL A 72 -13.66 -0.03 -6.88
N GLU A 73 -14.39 1.04 -6.60
CA GLU A 73 -15.36 1.64 -7.51
C GLU A 73 -14.98 3.10 -7.77
N CYS A 74 -15.57 3.67 -8.82
CA CYS A 74 -15.37 5.09 -9.13
C CYS A 74 -16.50 5.88 -8.47
N GLU A 75 -16.15 6.94 -7.76
CA GLU A 75 -17.09 7.89 -7.19
C GLU A 75 -16.79 9.31 -7.67
N PRO A 76 -17.76 10.23 -7.71
CA PRO A 76 -17.50 11.63 -8.04
C PRO A 76 -16.43 12.18 -7.11
N ALA A 77 -15.44 12.87 -7.66
CA ALA A 77 -14.44 13.53 -6.86
C ALA A 77 -15.17 14.47 -5.88
N PRO A 78 -14.80 14.47 -4.58
CA PRO A 78 -15.31 15.50 -3.70
C PRO A 78 -14.98 16.83 -4.37
N GLN A 79 -16.01 17.66 -4.56
CA GLN A 79 -15.83 19.02 -5.00
C GLN A 79 -14.97 19.65 -3.90
N MET A 80 -13.65 19.68 -4.08
CA MET A 80 -12.85 20.71 -3.43
C MET A 80 -13.56 21.97 -3.90
N CYS A 81 -14.25 22.66 -2.99
CA CYS A 81 -14.72 23.99 -3.32
C CYS A 81 -13.49 24.71 -3.85
N SER A 82 -13.42 24.91 -5.16
CA SER A 82 -12.46 25.83 -5.74
C SER A 82 -12.85 27.15 -5.13
N SER A 83 -12.13 27.57 -4.10
CA SER A 83 -12.06 28.97 -3.74
C SER A 83 -11.36 29.66 -4.91
N GLU A 84 -12.11 29.87 -5.98
CA GLU A 84 -11.83 30.84 -7.03
C GLU A 84 -12.01 32.23 -6.42
N ASP A 85 -11.24 32.55 -5.38
CA ASP A 85 -10.97 33.92 -5.01
C ASP A 85 -9.92 34.43 -6.00
N GLY A 86 -10.43 34.83 -7.17
CA GLY A 86 -9.65 35.50 -8.20
C GLY A 86 -9.07 36.80 -7.65
N HIS A 87 -7.79 36.79 -7.31
CA HIS A 87 -6.97 38.01 -7.21
C HIS A 87 -5.86 37.92 -8.24
N ASN A 88 -6.06 38.59 -9.38
CA ASN A 88 -5.06 38.79 -10.43
C ASN A 88 -4.55 40.24 -10.38
N LEU A 89 -3.23 40.41 -10.56
CA LEU A 89 -2.43 41.65 -10.77
C LEU A 89 -2.09 42.46 -9.48
N LEU A 90 -0.84 42.74 -9.10
CA LEU A 90 0.40 43.10 -9.84
C LEU A 90 1.69 42.69 -9.06
N PRO A 91 2.88 42.67 -9.72
CA PRO A 91 4.16 42.36 -9.07
C PRO A 91 4.68 43.57 -8.29
N VAL A 92 4.82 43.44 -6.96
CA VAL A 92 5.60 44.40 -6.17
C VAL A 92 7.07 43.98 -6.22
N VAL A 93 7.70 44.18 -7.38
CA VAL A 93 9.14 44.39 -7.43
C VAL A 93 9.34 45.89 -7.29
N LEU A 94 9.87 46.34 -6.15
CA LEU A 94 10.97 47.30 -5.98
C LEU A 94 10.92 47.98 -4.59
N LEU A 95 12.11 48.15 -3.98
CA LEU A 95 12.48 48.79 -2.71
C LEU A 95 12.59 47.80 -1.52
N ALA A 96 13.76 47.53 -0.94
CA ALA A 96 14.94 48.37 -0.77
C ALA A 96 16.25 47.57 -0.77
N LEU A 97 17.21 48.10 -1.53
CA LEU A 97 18.65 47.88 -1.37
C LEU A 97 19.09 48.39 0.00
N LEU A 98 19.97 47.67 0.71
CA LEU A 98 21.07 48.18 1.56
C LEU A 98 22.00 47.01 1.96
N PRO A 99 23.29 47.27 2.27
CA PRO A 99 24.41 46.53 1.71
C PRO A 99 25.01 45.45 2.63
N MET A 100 25.73 44.55 1.97
CA MET A 100 26.68 43.60 2.54
C MET A 100 27.91 44.34 3.11
N SER A 101 27.99 44.43 4.44
CA SER A 101 29.22 44.68 5.20
C SER A 101 29.09 43.80 6.44
N GLY A 102 29.85 42.74 6.68
CA GLY A 102 31.30 42.59 6.56
C GLY A 102 31.87 42.39 7.97
N LEU A 103 32.53 41.24 8.20
CA LEU A 103 33.36 40.86 9.36
C LEU A 103 32.56 40.49 10.65
N LYS A 104 32.88 39.45 11.44
CA LYS A 104 34.14 38.73 11.66
C LYS A 104 33.86 37.39 12.36
N THR A 105 34.46 36.29 11.91
CA THR A 105 34.67 35.07 12.71
C THR A 105 35.79 35.32 13.74
N PRO A 106 35.54 34.99 15.02
CA PRO A 106 36.49 34.24 15.83
C PRO A 106 35.72 33.18 16.64
N GLU A 107 36.25 32.11 17.19
CA GLU A 107 37.51 31.41 17.20
C GLU A 107 37.21 30.18 18.07
N ASP A 108 37.90 29.10 17.76
CA ASP A 108 37.98 27.84 18.48
C ASP A 108 37.79 27.96 20.01
N ARG A 109 36.78 27.27 20.56
CA ARG A 109 36.79 26.88 21.98
C ARG A 109 36.54 25.38 22.12
N ARG A 110 37.61 24.64 21.84
CA ARG A 110 37.95 23.35 22.42
C ARG A 110 37.66 23.35 23.93
N ILE A 111 36.62 22.65 24.38
CA ILE A 111 36.43 22.29 25.79
C ILE A 111 36.80 20.81 25.97
N VAL A 112 38.07 20.63 26.34
CA VAL A 112 38.68 19.72 27.33
C VAL A 112 38.26 18.24 27.38
N ARG A 113 39.24 17.36 27.13
CA ARG A 113 39.28 15.92 27.46
C ARG A 113 39.47 15.65 28.97
N ARG A 114 39.15 14.41 29.36
CA ARG A 114 39.45 13.65 30.62
C ARG A 114 38.33 13.72 31.66
N LEU A 115 37.85 12.63 32.25
CA LEU A 115 38.49 11.32 32.51
C LEU A 115 37.94 10.14 31.71
#